data_AF-A0A139M640-F1
#
_entry.id   AF-A0A139M640-F1
#
_cell.length_a   1.000
_cell.length_b   1.000
_cell.length_c   1.000
_cell.angle_alpha   90.00
_cell.angle_beta   90.00
_cell.angle_gamma   90.00
#
_symmetry.space_group_name_H-M   'P 1'
#
loop_
_entity.id
_entity.type
_entity.pdbx_description
1 polymer ?
#
loop_
_entity_poly.entity_id
_entity_poly.type
_entity_poly.pdbx_seq_one_letter_code
_entity_poly.pdbx_strand_id
1 'polypeptide(L)'
;MSKDKNKESNPKKELSEWQKRNQEYLKKKAEEEAALTEEKEKEKQARKEANSKLLAESKKSSSESDEESTSPSKEPSEKEEQSQKDDHKVKEEKEKKKKEKPEKPAKPKIAPVHIWRAVSILVPSVLVLLLSIYLLTPLSTIKHIEVKGNVQTQADDIKQVSGIQDSDYTLSLLLNKEKHAEKIKSNHWIESAKIDYKFPTNFTIEVKEFEIVGYYVTGEDHYPILSSGTVESSPVNLLNLPETYLTVTFNDEQQVKDLMTGLSSISEDIKSQIQKIELAPSKATADLLKITMQDTDEILVPLSELSKKLPYYSKIKPQLAEPSFIDMEAGIYSTSLADKRLEEAEEKAKQEAKEAEKKKQEEKKAEEKKQE
;
A
#
# COMPACT_ATOMS: atom_id res chain seq x y z
N MET A 1 88.05 14.19 2.97
CA MET A 1 87.89 13.15 4.01
C MET A 1 87.24 13.82 5.21
N SER A 2 86.18 13.38 5.87
CA SER A 2 85.28 12.23 5.76
C SER A 2 83.99 12.58 6.54
N LYS A 3 82.93 11.80 6.26
CA LYS A 3 81.57 11.80 6.83
C LYS A 3 81.46 11.92 8.36
N ASP A 4 80.36 12.51 8.84
CA ASP A 4 79.23 11.81 9.52
C ASP A 4 78.10 12.81 9.85
N LYS A 5 76.96 12.77 9.15
CA LYS A 5 75.72 12.00 9.38
C LYS A 5 74.76 12.63 10.41
N ASN A 6 73.78 13.32 9.83
CA ASN A 6 72.48 13.75 10.37
C ASN A 6 71.77 12.63 11.15
N LYS A 7 71.18 12.96 12.30
CA LYS A 7 70.27 12.10 13.05
C LYS A 7 69.10 12.94 13.57
N GLU A 8 68.23 13.36 12.65
CA GLU A 8 66.89 13.85 12.97
C GLU A 8 66.03 12.71 13.53
N SER A 9 65.53 12.93 14.75
CA SER A 9 64.51 12.14 15.40
C SER A 9 63.15 12.35 14.73
N ASN A 10 62.60 11.28 14.14
CA ASN A 10 61.29 11.25 13.52
C ASN A 10 60.19 11.23 14.61
N PRO A 11 59.29 12.22 14.72
CA PRO A 11 58.20 12.16 15.68
C PRO A 11 57.13 11.17 15.19
N LYS A 12 56.73 10.22 16.04
CA LYS A 12 55.60 9.33 15.79
C LYS A 12 54.36 10.18 15.51
N LYS A 13 53.89 10.13 14.27
CA LYS A 13 52.65 10.78 13.83
C LYS A 13 51.49 10.04 14.49
N GLU A 14 50.98 10.60 15.60
CA GLU A 14 49.80 10.07 16.26
C GLU A 14 48.61 10.17 15.27
N LEU A 15 47.93 9.05 15.06
CA LEU A 15 46.76 8.95 14.19
C LEU A 15 45.70 9.96 14.67
N SER A 16 45.11 10.69 13.72
CA SER A 16 44.03 11.64 14.00
C SER A 16 42.88 10.94 14.72
N GLU A 17 42.23 11.64 15.65
CA GLU A 17 41.05 11.15 16.38
C GLU A 17 39.96 10.60 15.45
N TRP A 18 39.85 11.15 14.24
CA TRP A 18 38.95 10.65 13.21
C TRP A 18 39.37 9.27 12.66
N GLN A 19 40.66 9.03 12.44
CA GLN A 19 41.16 7.75 11.96
C GLN A 19 40.97 6.63 13.00
N LYS A 20 41.11 6.97 14.29
CA LYS A 20 40.83 6.02 15.39
C LYS A 20 39.35 5.62 15.40
N ARG A 21 38.44 6.60 15.33
CA ARG A 21 36.99 6.34 15.30
C ARG A 21 36.55 5.57 14.07
N ASN A 22 37.14 5.84 12.90
CA ASN A 22 36.81 5.09 11.69
C ASN A 22 37.25 3.62 11.80
N GLN A 23 38.42 3.35 12.38
CA GLN A 23 38.86 1.97 12.62
C GLN A 23 37.99 1.26 13.66
N GLU A 24 37.55 1.96 14.70
CA GLU A 24 36.59 1.42 15.67
C GLU A 24 35.23 1.15 15.03
N TYR A 25 34.74 2.04 14.18
CA TYR A 25 33.48 1.87 13.44
C TYR A 25 33.54 0.62 12.54
N LEU A 26 34.62 0.44 11.79
CA LEU A 26 34.80 -0.73 10.93
C LEU A 26 34.89 -2.03 11.73
N LYS A 27 35.55 -2.02 12.90
CA LYS A 27 35.60 -3.18 13.79
C LYS A 27 34.23 -3.53 14.35
N LYS A 28 33.48 -2.52 14.82
CA LYS A 28 32.13 -2.72 15.37
C LYS A 28 31.16 -3.24 14.30
N LYS A 29 31.26 -2.73 13.08
CA LYS A 29 30.46 -3.20 11.94
C LYS A 29 30.78 -4.66 11.57
N ALA A 30 32.06 -5.04 11.58
CA ALA A 30 32.47 -6.42 11.32
C ALA A 30 32.02 -7.39 12.44
N GLU A 31 32.03 -6.95 13.69
CA GLU A 31 31.57 -7.73 14.84
C GLU A 31 30.04 -7.92 14.83
N GLU A 32 29.29 -6.89 14.45
CA GLU A 32 27.84 -6.95 14.28
C GLU A 32 27.44 -7.89 13.14
N GLU A 33 28.15 -7.84 12.00
CA GLU A 33 27.91 -8.74 10.87
C GLU A 33 28.30 -10.21 11.20
N ALA A 34 29.35 -10.41 11.99
CA ALA A 34 29.71 -11.73 12.52
C ALA A 34 28.65 -12.28 13.50
N ALA A 35 28.09 -11.45 14.37
CA ALA A 35 27.02 -11.85 15.29
C ALA A 35 25.74 -12.24 14.53
N LEU A 36 25.38 -11.46 13.50
CA LEU A 36 24.18 -11.69 12.68
C LEU A 36 24.31 -12.97 11.83
N THR A 37 25.52 -13.31 11.39
CA THR A 37 25.79 -14.57 10.69
C THR A 37 25.77 -15.78 11.63
N GLU A 38 26.30 -15.66 12.84
CA GLU A 38 26.23 -16.71 13.87
C GLU A 38 24.78 -16.97 14.32
N GLU A 39 23.96 -15.91 14.46
CA GLU A 39 22.54 -16.03 14.81
C GLU A 39 21.73 -16.73 13.70
N LYS A 40 21.96 -16.36 12.43
CA LYS A 40 21.36 -17.05 11.28
C LYS A 40 21.78 -18.51 11.19
N GLU A 41 23.02 -18.85 11.54
CA GLU A 41 23.50 -20.22 11.52
C GLU A 41 22.87 -21.06 12.65
N LYS A 42 22.72 -20.47 13.85
CA LYS A 42 21.97 -21.08 14.97
C LYS A 42 20.50 -21.29 14.63
N GLU A 43 19.83 -20.33 13.99
CA GLU A 43 18.44 -20.48 13.54
C GLU A 43 18.30 -21.60 12.50
N LYS A 44 19.26 -21.71 11.58
CA LYS A 44 19.28 -22.76 10.55
C LYS A 44 19.54 -24.15 11.15
N GLN A 45 20.37 -24.25 12.19
CA GLN A 45 20.56 -25.49 12.95
C GLN A 45 19.31 -25.86 13.75
N ALA A 46 18.69 -24.91 14.45
CA ALA A 46 17.44 -25.13 15.18
C ALA A 46 16.29 -25.61 14.26
N ARG A 47 16.17 -25.02 13.05
CA ARG A 47 15.21 -25.50 12.04
C ARG A 47 15.51 -26.92 11.55
N LYS A 48 16.78 -27.30 11.39
CA LYS A 48 17.16 -28.66 10.99
C LYS A 48 16.86 -29.67 12.10
N GLU A 49 17.10 -29.33 13.36
CA GLU A 49 16.78 -30.17 14.51
C GLU A 49 15.26 -30.33 14.71
N ALA A 50 14.49 -29.25 14.53
CA ALA A 50 13.03 -29.30 14.57
C ALA A 50 12.45 -30.20 13.47
N ASN A 51 12.98 -30.10 12.25
CA ASN A 51 12.53 -30.92 11.11
C ASN A 51 12.94 -32.39 11.29
N SER A 52 14.13 -32.64 11.86
CA SER A 52 14.59 -33.98 12.27
C SER A 52 13.67 -34.60 13.35
N LYS A 53 13.21 -33.83 14.33
CA LYS A 53 12.25 -34.30 15.34
C LYS A 53 10.89 -34.64 14.72
N LEU A 54 10.38 -33.83 13.79
CA LEU A 54 9.12 -34.12 13.08
C LEU A 54 9.20 -35.40 12.24
N LEU A 55 10.36 -35.68 11.63
CA LEU A 55 10.61 -36.91 10.89
C LEU A 55 10.76 -38.15 11.81
N ALA A 56 11.26 -37.97 13.03
CA ALA A 56 11.33 -39.03 14.04
C ALA A 56 9.94 -39.32 14.66
N GLU A 57 9.12 -38.29 14.88
CA GLU A 57 7.74 -38.41 15.36
C GLU A 57 6.85 -39.13 14.32
N SER A 58 7.07 -38.82 13.03
CA SER A 58 6.35 -39.46 11.91
C SER A 58 6.72 -40.93 11.70
N LYS A 59 7.89 -41.38 12.18
CA LYS A 59 8.28 -42.80 12.17
C LYS A 59 7.81 -43.59 13.40
N LYS A 60 7.22 -42.94 14.40
CA LYS A 60 6.64 -43.60 15.58
C LYS A 60 5.13 -43.83 15.46
N SER A 61 4.49 -43.26 14.44
CA SER A 61 3.05 -43.33 14.18
C SER A 61 2.63 -44.33 13.08
N SER A 62 3.54 -45.16 12.57
CA SER A 62 3.21 -46.19 11.58
C SER A 62 3.69 -47.56 12.06
N SER A 63 2.87 -48.15 12.94
CA SER A 63 2.85 -49.59 13.20
C SER A 63 1.45 -49.95 13.69
N GLU A 64 0.89 -51.03 13.12
CA GLU A 64 -0.51 -51.51 13.15
C GLU A 64 -1.47 -50.78 12.21
N SER A 65 -2.24 -51.41 11.31
CA SER A 65 -2.37 -52.76 10.76
C SER A 65 -3.36 -52.60 9.60
N ASP A 66 -3.14 -53.21 8.43
CA ASP A 66 -4.21 -53.81 7.63
C ASP A 66 -3.60 -54.60 6.45
N GLU A 67 -3.92 -55.90 6.44
CA GLU A 67 -3.62 -56.88 5.40
C GLU A 67 -4.80 -56.96 4.40
N GLU A 68 -4.42 -57.13 3.12
CA GLU A 68 -5.16 -57.74 2.00
C GLU A 68 -6.51 -57.15 1.50
N SER A 69 -6.87 -57.13 0.20
CA SER A 69 -6.29 -57.75 -0.99
C SER A 69 -6.84 -57.11 -2.28
N THR A 70 -5.99 -57.07 -3.32
CA THR A 70 -6.25 -57.20 -4.78
C THR A 70 -7.07 -56.16 -5.58
N SER A 71 -6.29 -55.39 -6.36
CA SER A 71 -6.49 -54.91 -7.75
C SER A 71 -6.67 -56.07 -8.78
N PRO A 72 -6.86 -55.90 -10.13
CA PRO A 72 -6.52 -54.71 -10.94
C PRO A 72 -7.40 -54.34 -12.18
N SER A 73 -7.13 -53.12 -12.67
CA SER A 73 -6.87 -52.75 -14.07
C SER A 73 -7.96 -52.14 -14.98
N LYS A 74 -7.68 -50.85 -15.29
CA LYS A 74 -7.47 -50.23 -16.62
C LYS A 74 -8.66 -50.02 -17.57
N GLU A 75 -9.10 -48.75 -17.63
CA GLU A 75 -9.15 -47.83 -18.79
C GLU A 75 -8.63 -48.32 -20.17
N PRO A 76 -8.94 -47.61 -21.28
CA PRO A 76 -10.20 -46.96 -21.70
C PRO A 76 -10.51 -47.25 -23.19
N SER A 77 -11.62 -46.74 -23.74
CA SER A 77 -11.69 -46.02 -25.04
C SER A 77 -13.11 -46.00 -25.67
N GLU A 78 -13.56 -44.78 -25.95
CA GLU A 78 -14.32 -44.23 -27.10
C GLU A 78 -15.44 -44.97 -27.87
N LYS A 79 -16.41 -44.10 -28.26
CA LYS A 79 -17.22 -44.03 -29.50
C LYS A 79 -18.35 -45.03 -29.68
N GLU A 80 -19.60 -44.59 -29.71
CA GLU A 80 -20.33 -43.77 -30.71
C GLU A 80 -21.19 -44.66 -31.64
N GLU A 81 -22.45 -44.24 -31.70
CA GLU A 81 -23.32 -44.19 -32.86
C GLU A 81 -23.92 -45.45 -33.52
N GLN A 82 -25.24 -45.30 -33.68
CA GLN A 82 -26.05 -45.63 -34.86
C GLN A 82 -26.22 -47.12 -35.20
N SER A 83 -27.27 -47.59 -35.85
CA SER A 83 -28.62 -47.13 -36.25
C SER A 83 -29.16 -48.33 -37.06
N GLN A 84 -30.45 -48.27 -37.42
CA GLN A 84 -31.11 -49.03 -38.49
C GLN A 84 -31.53 -50.45 -38.08
N LYS A 85 -32.82 -50.81 -37.95
CA LYS A 85 -34.05 -50.60 -38.75
C LYS A 85 -34.17 -51.59 -39.91
N ASP A 86 -35.35 -52.21 -39.97
CA ASP A 86 -35.96 -52.99 -41.07
C ASP A 86 -35.36 -54.40 -41.29
N ASP A 87 -36.09 -55.49 -41.57
CA ASP A 87 -37.50 -55.70 -41.89
C ASP A 87 -37.86 -57.21 -41.84
N HIS A 88 -39.16 -57.49 -41.90
CA HIS A 88 -39.82 -58.75 -42.31
C HIS A 88 -39.80 -60.00 -41.40
N LYS A 89 -40.83 -60.87 -41.37
CA LYS A 89 -42.30 -60.89 -41.58
C LYS A 89 -42.72 -62.37 -41.39
N VAL A 90 -43.94 -62.61 -40.92
CA VAL A 90 -44.74 -63.87 -41.00
C VAL A 90 -44.35 -64.97 -39.98
N LYS A 91 -45.02 -65.11 -38.83
CA LYS A 91 -46.37 -65.68 -38.55
C LYS A 91 -46.33 -67.21 -38.41
N GLU A 92 -46.43 -67.69 -37.17
CA GLU A 92 -47.24 -68.88 -36.85
C GLU A 92 -47.76 -68.79 -35.41
N GLU A 93 -49.07 -68.97 -35.28
CA GLU A 93 -49.84 -68.99 -34.05
C GLU A 93 -49.50 -70.21 -33.18
N LYS A 94 -49.53 -70.02 -31.86
CA LYS A 94 -50.27 -70.92 -30.97
C LYS A 94 -50.62 -70.23 -29.66
N GLU A 95 -51.91 -69.96 -29.51
CA GLU A 95 -52.57 -69.61 -28.25
C GLU A 95 -52.16 -70.56 -27.11
N LYS A 96 -52.05 -70.00 -25.90
CA LYS A 96 -52.81 -70.52 -24.73
C LYS A 96 -52.77 -69.59 -23.52
N LYS A 97 -53.99 -69.18 -23.15
CA LYS A 97 -54.51 -68.95 -21.80
C LYS A 97 -54.04 -67.71 -21.02
N LYS A 98 -54.91 -66.70 -21.13
CA LYS A 98 -55.34 -65.80 -20.04
C LYS A 98 -55.38 -66.53 -18.68
N LYS A 99 -54.54 -66.08 -17.75
CA LYS A 99 -54.79 -66.20 -16.30
C LYS A 99 -54.83 -64.79 -15.73
N GLU A 100 -56.05 -64.29 -15.57
CA GLU A 100 -56.34 -63.18 -14.68
C GLU A 100 -55.76 -63.49 -13.29
N LYS A 101 -54.88 -62.61 -12.82
CA LYS A 101 -54.50 -62.48 -11.41
C LYS A 101 -54.74 -61.02 -11.03
N PRO A 102 -55.27 -60.77 -9.83
CA PRO A 102 -56.08 -59.60 -9.53
C PRO A 102 -55.25 -58.33 -9.58
N GLU A 103 -55.81 -57.29 -10.18
CA GLU A 103 -55.35 -55.92 -10.02
C GLU A 103 -55.21 -55.62 -8.52
N LYS A 104 -53.97 -55.57 -8.04
CA LYS A 104 -53.67 -54.85 -6.80
C LYS A 104 -54.07 -53.40 -7.08
N PRO A 105 -54.82 -52.72 -6.20
CA PRO A 105 -55.33 -51.39 -6.50
C PRO A 105 -54.15 -50.50 -6.88
N ALA A 106 -54.20 -49.97 -8.12
CA ALA A 106 -53.23 -49.00 -8.58
C ALA A 106 -53.22 -47.86 -7.56
N LYS A 107 -52.10 -47.72 -6.85
CA LYS A 107 -51.91 -46.60 -5.91
C LYS A 107 -52.27 -45.33 -6.69
N PRO A 108 -53.15 -44.46 -6.18
CA PRO A 108 -53.61 -43.31 -6.94
C PRO A 108 -52.39 -42.52 -7.40
N LYS A 109 -52.28 -42.25 -8.71
CA LYS A 109 -51.22 -41.40 -9.27
C LYS A 109 -51.39 -40.02 -8.65
N ILE A 110 -50.48 -39.67 -7.75
CA ILE A 110 -50.49 -38.40 -7.02
C ILE A 110 -50.40 -37.29 -8.06
N ALA A 111 -51.39 -36.41 -8.11
CA ALA A 111 -51.39 -35.31 -9.08
C ALA A 111 -50.13 -34.44 -8.90
N PRO A 112 -49.50 -33.95 -9.99
CA PRO A 112 -48.24 -33.20 -9.92
C PRO A 112 -48.33 -31.95 -9.03
N VAL A 113 -49.53 -31.43 -8.81
CA VAL A 113 -49.83 -30.32 -7.88
C VAL A 113 -49.53 -30.68 -6.43
N HIS A 114 -49.81 -31.91 -5.99
CA HIS A 114 -49.49 -32.35 -4.62
C HIS A 114 -48.01 -32.59 -4.43
N ILE A 115 -47.29 -32.97 -5.49
CA ILE A 115 -45.83 -33.11 -5.49
C ILE A 115 -45.19 -31.71 -5.40
N TRP A 116 -45.65 -30.74 -6.18
CA TRP A 116 -45.18 -29.36 -6.09
C TRP A 116 -45.47 -28.71 -4.74
N ARG A 117 -46.64 -29.00 -4.14
CA ARG A 117 -46.95 -28.58 -2.77
C ARG A 117 -46.01 -29.24 -1.77
N ALA A 118 -45.77 -30.55 -1.86
CA ALA A 118 -44.86 -31.25 -0.97
C ALA A 118 -43.41 -30.76 -1.11
N VAL A 119 -42.93 -30.53 -2.33
CA VAL A 119 -41.59 -29.97 -2.61
C VAL A 119 -41.46 -28.56 -2.04
N SER A 120 -42.50 -27.73 -2.13
CA SER A 120 -42.52 -26.38 -1.57
C SER A 120 -42.38 -26.35 -0.04
N ILE A 121 -42.83 -27.40 0.68
CA ILE A 121 -42.61 -27.53 2.13
C ILE A 121 -41.29 -28.29 2.44
N LEU A 122 -41.00 -29.35 1.70
CA LEU A 122 -39.87 -30.25 1.96
C LEU A 122 -38.53 -29.56 1.71
N VAL A 123 -38.38 -28.82 0.60
CA VAL A 123 -37.13 -28.15 0.22
C VAL A 123 -36.67 -27.12 1.27
N PRO A 124 -37.50 -26.15 1.71
CA PRO A 124 -37.07 -25.23 2.76
C PRO A 124 -36.84 -25.94 4.10
N SER A 125 -37.63 -26.98 4.43
CA SER A 125 -37.43 -27.77 5.65
C SER A 125 -36.06 -28.47 5.67
N VAL A 126 -35.69 -29.12 4.57
CA VAL A 126 -34.37 -29.76 4.41
C VAL A 126 -33.24 -28.71 4.42
N LEU A 127 -33.45 -27.55 3.79
CA LEU A 127 -32.46 -26.46 3.79
C LEU A 127 -32.20 -25.92 5.20
N VAL A 128 -33.25 -25.71 6.00
CA VAL A 128 -33.13 -25.29 7.40
C VAL A 128 -32.43 -26.36 8.25
N LEU A 129 -32.73 -27.65 8.02
CA LEU A 129 -32.05 -28.75 8.69
C LEU A 129 -30.54 -28.76 8.39
N LEU A 130 -30.16 -28.62 7.12
CA LEU A 130 -28.74 -28.55 6.71
C LEU A 130 -28.04 -27.32 7.30
N LEU A 131 -28.70 -26.15 7.30
CA LEU A 131 -28.17 -24.93 7.89
C LEU A 131 -27.95 -25.06 9.41
N SER A 132 -28.87 -25.74 10.10
CA SER A 132 -28.76 -26.01 11.54
C SER A 132 -27.57 -26.92 11.85
N ILE A 133 -27.41 -28.02 11.09
CA ILE A 133 -26.25 -28.92 11.22
C ILE A 133 -24.95 -28.15 10.95
N TYR A 134 -24.93 -27.28 9.93
CA TYR A 134 -23.77 -26.45 9.61
C TYR A 134 -23.38 -25.55 10.79
N LEU A 135 -24.34 -24.81 11.35
CA LEU A 135 -24.11 -23.89 12.48
C LEU A 135 -23.68 -24.61 13.77
N LEU A 136 -24.10 -25.86 13.97
CA LEU A 136 -23.68 -26.70 15.12
C LEU A 136 -22.28 -27.31 14.95
N THR A 137 -21.75 -27.32 13.74
CA THR A 137 -20.46 -27.94 13.43
C THR A 137 -19.33 -26.89 13.46
N PRO A 138 -18.10 -27.23 13.90
CA PRO A 138 -16.95 -26.32 13.87
C PRO A 138 -16.61 -25.76 12.48
N LEU A 139 -17.13 -26.37 11.42
CA LEU A 139 -17.01 -25.89 10.03
C LEU A 139 -17.60 -24.49 9.82
N SER A 140 -18.52 -24.03 10.67
CA SER A 140 -19.09 -22.69 10.58
C SER A 140 -18.22 -21.58 11.16
N THR A 141 -17.19 -21.91 11.94
CA THR A 141 -16.26 -20.92 12.53
C THR A 141 -14.89 -20.94 11.85
N ILE A 142 -14.52 -22.06 11.21
CA ILE A 142 -13.29 -22.16 10.41
C ILE A 142 -13.38 -21.19 9.22
N LYS A 143 -12.40 -20.30 9.14
CA LYS A 143 -12.26 -19.33 8.05
C LYS A 143 -10.79 -19.10 7.70
N HIS A 144 -10.51 -18.98 6.42
CA HIS A 144 -9.20 -18.62 5.90
C HIS A 144 -9.29 -17.19 5.38
N ILE A 145 -8.57 -16.27 6.02
CA ILE A 145 -8.55 -14.85 5.65
C ILE A 145 -7.25 -14.56 4.92
N GLU A 146 -7.36 -14.28 3.63
CA GLU A 146 -6.27 -13.84 2.76
C GLU A 146 -6.36 -12.32 2.59
N VAL A 147 -5.25 -11.61 2.81
CA VAL A 147 -5.17 -10.15 2.60
C VAL A 147 -4.39 -9.88 1.33
N LYS A 148 -4.90 -9.00 0.47
CA LYS A 148 -4.28 -8.60 -0.80
C LYS A 148 -4.25 -7.09 -0.95
N GLY A 149 -3.22 -6.61 -1.65
CA GLY A 149 -3.06 -5.18 -1.96
C GLY A 149 -2.42 -4.35 -0.85
N ASN A 150 -1.89 -5.00 0.19
CA ASN A 150 -1.09 -4.34 1.21
C ASN A 150 0.36 -4.15 0.72
N VAL A 151 0.92 -2.95 0.93
CA VAL A 151 2.28 -2.59 0.52
C VAL A 151 3.07 -2.13 1.74
N GLN A 152 2.54 -1.15 2.47
CA GLN A 152 3.14 -0.59 3.68
C GLN A 152 2.57 -1.25 4.94
N THR A 153 1.29 -1.63 4.94
CA THR A 153 0.67 -2.26 6.10
C THR A 153 0.88 -3.77 6.12
N GLN A 154 1.01 -4.36 7.32
CA GLN A 154 1.11 -5.81 7.45
C GLN A 154 -0.28 -6.46 7.39
N ALA A 155 -0.35 -7.67 6.84
CA ALA A 155 -1.60 -8.42 6.74
C ALA A 155 -2.23 -8.70 8.10
N ASP A 156 -1.42 -8.89 9.14
CA ASP A 156 -1.90 -9.16 10.49
C ASP A 156 -2.49 -7.91 11.16
N ASP A 157 -1.92 -6.72 10.88
CA ASP A 157 -2.49 -5.45 11.34
C ASP A 157 -3.86 -5.20 10.70
N ILE A 158 -4.00 -5.46 9.39
CA ILE A 158 -5.29 -5.36 8.69
C ILE A 158 -6.32 -6.31 9.30
N LYS A 159 -5.93 -7.55 9.60
CA LYS A 159 -6.81 -8.52 10.28
C LYS A 159 -7.21 -8.04 11.66
N GLN A 160 -6.28 -7.50 12.44
CA GLN A 160 -6.57 -6.97 13.77
C GLN A 160 -7.55 -5.79 13.71
N VAL A 161 -7.32 -4.82 12.83
CA VAL A 161 -8.18 -3.65 12.63
C VAL A 161 -9.57 -4.05 12.10
N SER A 162 -9.65 -5.10 11.27
CA SER A 162 -10.94 -5.63 10.79
C SER A 162 -11.87 -6.07 11.93
N GLY A 163 -11.31 -6.42 13.09
CA GLY A 163 -12.05 -6.89 14.26
C GLY A 163 -12.79 -8.21 14.02
N ILE A 164 -12.36 -8.98 13.01
CA ILE A 164 -12.87 -10.33 12.74
C ILE A 164 -12.21 -11.26 13.74
N GLN A 165 -13.01 -11.90 14.60
CA GLN A 165 -12.50 -12.86 15.58
C GLN A 165 -12.53 -14.27 15.01
N ASP A 166 -11.59 -15.12 15.42
CA ASP A 166 -11.56 -16.53 14.98
C ASP A 166 -12.84 -17.31 15.37
N SER A 167 -13.49 -16.91 16.46
CA SER A 167 -14.77 -17.47 16.92
C SER A 167 -15.99 -17.05 16.09
N ASP A 168 -15.88 -16.02 15.25
CA ASP A 168 -17.03 -15.52 14.47
C ASP A 168 -17.49 -16.54 13.42
N TYR A 169 -18.81 -16.68 13.30
CA TYR A 169 -19.42 -17.51 12.25
C TYR A 169 -19.18 -16.92 10.85
N THR A 170 -18.86 -17.77 9.87
CA THR A 170 -18.66 -17.40 8.46
C THR A 170 -19.85 -16.64 7.86
N LEU A 171 -21.08 -17.05 8.19
CA LEU A 171 -22.30 -16.37 7.75
C LEU A 171 -22.44 -14.99 8.39
N SER A 172 -22.08 -14.84 9.67
CA SER A 172 -22.09 -13.54 10.34
C SER A 172 -21.12 -12.57 9.67
N LEU A 173 -19.92 -13.05 9.33
CA LEU A 173 -18.92 -12.29 8.59
C LEU A 173 -19.43 -11.92 7.19
N LEU A 174 -20.07 -12.84 6.48
CA LEU A 174 -20.64 -12.59 5.14
C LEU A 174 -21.75 -11.54 5.18
N LEU A 175 -22.62 -11.58 6.20
CA LEU A 175 -23.72 -10.63 6.38
C LEU A 175 -23.24 -9.25 6.85
N ASN A 176 -22.09 -9.17 7.54
CA ASN A 176 -21.55 -7.93 8.09
C ASN A 176 -20.25 -7.48 7.40
N LYS A 177 -19.96 -7.99 6.20
CA LYS A 177 -18.70 -7.75 5.49
C LYS A 177 -18.42 -6.25 5.27
N GLU A 178 -19.47 -5.46 5.02
CA GLU A 178 -19.37 -4.01 4.85
C GLU A 178 -18.95 -3.31 6.14
N LYS A 179 -19.44 -3.76 7.32
CA LYS A 179 -19.04 -3.18 8.60
C LYS A 179 -17.58 -3.45 8.91
N HIS A 180 -17.09 -4.64 8.56
CA HIS A 180 -15.68 -4.97 8.72
C HIS A 180 -14.82 -4.19 7.72
N ALA A 181 -15.26 -4.02 6.48
CA ALA A 181 -14.60 -3.18 5.48
C ALA A 181 -14.46 -1.71 5.94
N GLU A 182 -15.53 -1.11 6.50
CA GLU A 182 -15.49 0.25 7.05
C GLU A 182 -14.54 0.39 8.26
N LYS A 183 -14.46 -0.65 9.11
CA LYS A 183 -13.45 -0.68 10.19
C LYS A 183 -12.03 -0.70 9.64
N ILE A 184 -11.77 -1.50 8.60
CA ILE A 184 -10.45 -1.53 7.94
C ILE A 184 -10.11 -0.17 7.34
N LYS A 185 -11.07 0.51 6.70
CA LYS A 185 -10.93 1.86 6.15
C LYS A 185 -10.65 2.93 7.22
N SER A 186 -10.93 2.67 8.49
CA SER A 186 -10.61 3.59 9.58
C SER A 186 -9.10 3.71 9.82
N ASN A 187 -8.29 2.79 9.28
CA ASN A 187 -6.85 2.92 9.24
C ASN A 187 -6.44 3.98 8.20
N HIS A 188 -5.64 4.95 8.62
CA HIS A 188 -5.16 6.07 7.81
C HIS A 188 -4.39 5.69 6.54
N TRP A 189 -3.77 4.51 6.49
CA TRP A 189 -3.10 4.00 5.30
C TRP A 189 -4.06 3.47 4.23
N ILE A 190 -5.34 3.22 4.56
CA ILE A 190 -6.27 2.48 3.69
C ILE A 190 -7.25 3.43 3.00
N GLU A 191 -7.19 3.48 1.67
CA GLU A 191 -8.13 4.21 0.83
C GLU A 191 -9.48 3.49 0.74
N SER A 192 -9.43 2.19 0.48
CA SER A 192 -10.62 1.34 0.39
C SER A 192 -10.32 -0.10 0.79
N ALA A 193 -11.34 -0.76 1.32
CA ALA A 193 -11.28 -2.16 1.67
C ALA A 193 -12.54 -2.86 1.16
N LYS A 194 -12.37 -4.07 0.64
CA LYS A 194 -13.45 -4.93 0.17
C LYS A 194 -13.22 -6.34 0.66
N ILE A 195 -14.29 -6.99 1.10
CA ILE A 195 -14.23 -8.37 1.58
C ILE A 195 -15.06 -9.23 0.64
N ASP A 196 -14.37 -10.12 -0.08
CA ASP A 196 -14.97 -11.09 -0.98
C ASP A 196 -15.00 -12.46 -0.33
N TYR A 197 -16.13 -13.15 -0.50
CA TYR A 197 -16.34 -14.48 0.04
C TYR A 197 -16.23 -15.53 -1.07
N LYS A 198 -15.39 -16.53 -0.83
CA LYS A 198 -15.21 -17.70 -1.68
C LYS A 198 -15.59 -18.95 -0.89
N PHE A 199 -16.71 -19.55 -1.27
CA PHE A 199 -17.16 -20.82 -0.74
C PHE A 199 -16.02 -21.87 -0.80
N PRO A 200 -15.79 -22.69 0.24
CA PRO A 200 -16.63 -22.87 1.44
C PRO A 200 -16.25 -22.03 2.67
N THR A 201 -14.98 -21.63 2.85
CA THR A 201 -14.49 -20.99 4.09
C THR A 201 -13.47 -19.88 3.84
N ASN A 202 -13.28 -19.45 2.59
CA ASN A 202 -12.24 -18.48 2.23
C ASN A 202 -12.82 -17.07 2.15
N PHE A 203 -12.16 -16.12 2.79
CA PHE A 203 -12.46 -14.69 2.71
C PHE A 203 -11.20 -13.98 2.20
N THR A 204 -11.36 -13.19 1.14
CA THR A 204 -10.29 -12.36 0.61
C THR A 204 -10.60 -10.92 0.99
N ILE A 205 -9.71 -10.30 1.75
CA ILE A 205 -9.72 -8.86 2.04
C ILE A 205 -8.84 -8.20 0.99
N GLU A 206 -9.47 -7.51 0.04
CA GLU A 206 -8.80 -6.66 -0.93
C GLU A 206 -8.70 -5.25 -0.35
N VAL A 207 -7.48 -4.79 -0.17
CA VAL A 207 -7.18 -3.47 0.40
C VAL A 207 -6.48 -2.64 -0.66
N LYS A 208 -6.89 -1.39 -0.79
CA LYS A 208 -6.17 -0.37 -1.56
C LYS A 208 -5.61 0.64 -0.56
N GLU A 209 -4.30 0.71 -0.49
CA GLU A 209 -3.60 1.71 0.34
C GLU A 209 -3.53 3.06 -0.38
N PHE A 210 -3.47 4.15 0.40
CA PHE A 210 -3.15 5.46 -0.13
C PHE A 210 -1.69 5.50 -0.61
N GLU A 211 -1.47 6.03 -1.80
CA GLU A 211 -0.14 6.23 -2.35
C GLU A 211 0.59 7.38 -1.65
N ILE A 212 1.91 7.28 -1.57
CA ILE A 212 2.76 8.37 -1.08
C ILE A 212 2.98 9.35 -2.23
N VAL A 213 2.47 10.58 -2.08
CA VAL A 213 2.52 11.62 -3.12
C VAL A 213 3.64 12.63 -2.93
N GLY A 214 4.27 12.64 -1.75
CA GLY A 214 5.38 13.52 -1.43
C GLY A 214 5.86 13.35 0.00
N TYR A 215 6.80 14.20 0.39
CA TYR A 215 7.37 14.21 1.73
C TYR A 215 7.31 15.62 2.32
N TYR A 216 6.77 15.69 3.53
CA TYR A 216 6.80 16.87 4.36
C TYR A 216 8.17 16.97 5.04
N VAL A 217 8.89 18.07 4.82
CA VAL A 217 10.27 18.23 5.28
C VAL A 217 10.33 19.19 6.45
N THR A 218 10.84 18.69 7.59
CA THR A 218 11.09 19.47 8.79
C THR A 218 12.53 19.27 9.24
N GLY A 219 13.40 20.24 8.95
CA GLY A 219 14.83 20.10 9.21
C GLY A 219 15.48 19.06 8.29
N GLU A 220 15.96 17.95 8.87
CA GLU A 220 16.56 16.83 8.13
C GLU A 220 15.57 15.66 7.91
N ASP A 221 14.44 15.66 8.63
CA ASP A 221 13.48 14.56 8.61
C ASP A 221 12.45 14.72 7.48
N HIS A 222 12.08 13.58 6.88
CA HIS A 222 11.14 13.47 5.77
C HIS A 222 9.95 12.61 6.17
N TYR A 223 8.77 13.21 6.22
CA TYR A 223 7.52 12.55 6.64
C TYR A 223 6.64 12.28 5.42
N PRO A 224 6.26 11.02 5.14
CA PRO A 224 5.39 10.70 4.00
C PRO A 224 4.06 11.46 4.04
N ILE A 225 3.65 11.97 2.89
CA ILE A 225 2.32 12.54 2.67
C ILE A 225 1.54 11.53 1.84
N LEU A 226 0.43 11.04 2.40
CA LEU A 226 -0.49 10.16 1.70
C LEU A 226 -1.34 10.98 0.72
N SER A 227 -1.85 10.34 -0.34
CA SER A 227 -2.77 10.96 -1.29
C SER A 227 -4.08 11.45 -0.66
N SER A 228 -4.40 11.00 0.57
CA SER A 228 -5.47 11.54 1.41
C SER A 228 -5.18 12.94 1.99
N GLY A 229 -3.93 13.41 1.92
CA GLY A 229 -3.46 14.61 2.62
C GLY A 229 -3.02 14.37 4.06
N THR A 230 -3.04 13.13 4.54
CA THR A 230 -2.54 12.80 5.87
C THR A 230 -1.00 12.76 5.86
N VAL A 231 -0.38 13.43 6.83
CA VAL A 231 1.07 13.39 7.03
C VAL A 231 1.35 12.31 8.07
N GLU A 232 2.26 11.40 7.73
CA GLU A 232 2.70 10.35 8.64
C GLU A 232 3.59 10.91 9.74
N SER A 233 3.40 10.47 10.98
CA SER A 233 4.19 10.95 12.12
C SER A 233 5.58 10.32 12.20
N SER A 234 5.83 9.24 11.45
CA SER A 234 7.12 8.55 11.45
C SER A 234 7.97 9.02 10.27
N PRO A 235 9.20 9.49 10.50
CA PRO A 235 10.08 9.90 9.43
C PRO A 235 10.59 8.67 8.65
N VAL A 236 10.79 8.85 7.35
CA VAL A 236 11.40 7.84 6.48
C VAL A 236 12.91 8.02 6.44
N ASN A 237 13.62 6.90 6.42
CA ASN A 237 15.08 6.91 6.27
C ASN A 237 15.46 7.43 4.88
N LEU A 238 16.48 8.30 4.82
CA LEU A 238 16.93 8.91 3.56
C LEU A 238 17.32 7.88 2.49
N LEU A 239 17.76 6.68 2.90
CA LEU A 239 18.11 5.60 1.97
C LEU A 239 16.91 4.95 1.27
N ASN A 240 15.71 5.12 1.83
CA ASN A 240 14.46 4.57 1.30
C ASN A 240 13.66 5.60 0.49
N LEU A 241 14.16 6.83 0.38
CA LEU A 241 13.55 7.84 -0.47
C LEU A 241 13.77 7.48 -1.96
N PRO A 242 12.78 7.76 -2.82
CA PRO A 242 12.98 7.64 -4.26
C PRO A 242 13.97 8.68 -4.77
N GLU A 243 14.54 8.48 -5.97
CA GLU A 243 15.50 9.43 -6.57
C GLU A 243 14.90 10.82 -6.78
N THR A 244 13.59 10.88 -7.09
CA THR A 244 12.83 12.11 -7.27
C THR A 244 11.55 12.05 -6.45
N TYR A 245 11.28 13.08 -5.65
CA TYR A 245 10.04 13.21 -4.89
C TYR A 245 9.62 14.66 -4.72
N LEU A 246 8.32 14.85 -4.52
CA LEU A 246 7.75 16.14 -4.12
C LEU A 246 8.15 16.46 -2.68
N THR A 247 8.79 17.60 -2.49
CA THR A 247 9.09 18.15 -1.16
C THR A 247 8.08 19.23 -0.78
N VAL A 248 7.45 19.11 0.39
CA VAL A 248 6.51 20.12 0.92
C VAL A 248 7.07 20.71 2.21
N THR A 249 7.19 22.03 2.28
CA THR A 249 7.71 22.74 3.45
C THR A 249 6.70 23.78 3.92
N PHE A 250 5.76 23.33 4.77
CA PHE A 250 4.71 24.18 5.36
C PHE A 250 4.91 24.34 6.87
N ASN A 251 4.11 25.23 7.47
CA ASN A 251 4.09 25.41 8.94
C ASN A 251 2.91 24.68 9.60
N ASP A 252 1.89 24.31 8.83
CA ASP A 252 0.64 23.71 9.31
C ASP A 252 0.25 22.50 8.45
N GLU A 253 -0.11 21.40 9.11
CA GLU A 253 -0.60 20.17 8.47
C GLU A 253 -1.94 20.37 7.74
N GLN A 254 -2.79 21.30 8.19
CA GLN A 254 -4.05 21.59 7.50
C GLN A 254 -3.80 22.14 6.10
N GLN A 255 -2.79 22.99 5.95
CA GLN A 255 -2.38 23.51 4.64
C GLN A 255 -1.91 22.39 3.71
N VAL A 256 -1.30 21.31 4.25
CA VAL A 256 -0.91 20.14 3.45
C VAL A 256 -2.14 19.40 2.91
N LYS A 257 -3.21 19.27 3.71
CA LYS A 257 -4.47 18.68 3.26
C LYS A 257 -5.14 19.51 2.16
N ASP A 258 -5.16 20.83 2.34
CA ASP A 258 -5.69 21.75 1.33
C ASP A 258 -4.86 21.70 0.04
N LEU A 259 -3.53 21.59 0.16
CA LEU A 259 -2.62 21.41 -0.97
C LEU A 259 -2.90 20.11 -1.72
N MET A 260 -3.01 18.99 -1.01
CA MET A 260 -3.30 17.70 -1.66
C MET A 260 -4.68 17.71 -2.33
N THR A 261 -5.67 18.34 -1.71
CA THR A 261 -6.99 18.54 -2.32
C THR A 261 -6.87 19.36 -3.60
N GLY A 262 -6.11 20.47 -3.57
CA GLY A 262 -5.87 21.31 -4.73
C GLY A 262 -5.17 20.56 -5.87
N LEU A 263 -4.11 19.81 -5.55
CA LEU A 263 -3.33 18.99 -6.48
C LEU A 263 -4.12 17.80 -7.05
N SER A 264 -5.06 17.21 -6.30
CA SER A 264 -5.83 16.04 -6.75
C SER A 264 -6.60 16.28 -8.07
N SER A 265 -6.97 17.54 -8.34
CA SER A 265 -7.67 17.95 -9.56
C SER A 265 -6.76 18.20 -10.76
N ILE A 266 -5.44 18.16 -10.56
CA ILE A 266 -4.42 18.51 -11.54
C ILE A 266 -3.91 17.22 -12.21
N SER A 267 -3.59 17.29 -13.50
CA SER A 267 -3.09 16.15 -14.26
C SER A 267 -1.77 15.62 -13.70
N GLU A 268 -1.57 14.31 -13.78
CA GLU A 268 -0.30 13.65 -13.40
C GLU A 268 0.90 14.24 -14.14
N ASP A 269 0.70 14.67 -15.40
CA ASP A 269 1.75 15.30 -16.20
C ASP A 269 2.33 16.55 -15.54
N ILE A 270 1.49 17.36 -14.88
CA ILE A 270 1.95 18.57 -14.19
C ILE A 270 2.50 18.19 -12.81
N LYS A 271 1.80 17.32 -12.07
CA LYS A 271 2.22 16.90 -10.72
C LYS A 271 3.62 16.28 -10.72
N SER A 272 3.91 15.42 -11.70
CA SER A 272 5.21 14.77 -11.86
C SER A 272 6.36 15.75 -12.17
N GLN A 273 6.05 16.96 -12.65
CA GLN A 273 7.04 18.01 -12.89
C GLN A 273 7.31 18.87 -11.66
N ILE A 274 6.55 18.72 -10.57
CA ILE A 274 6.76 19.50 -9.35
C ILE A 274 7.87 18.86 -8.51
N GLN A 275 8.88 19.65 -8.14
CA GLN A 275 9.96 19.21 -7.26
C GLN A 275 9.74 19.67 -5.82
N LYS A 276 9.38 20.93 -5.62
CA LYS A 276 9.27 21.52 -4.28
C LYS A 276 8.09 22.48 -4.19
N ILE A 277 7.40 22.48 -3.05
CA ILE A 277 6.34 23.42 -2.72
C ILE A 277 6.65 24.00 -1.34
N GLU A 278 6.73 25.32 -1.27
CA GLU A 278 6.96 26.07 -0.03
C GLU A 278 5.97 27.23 0.10
N LEU A 279 5.68 27.63 1.33
CA LEU A 279 4.88 28.83 1.58
C LEU A 279 5.73 30.09 1.37
N ALA A 280 5.20 31.03 0.60
CA ALA A 280 5.81 32.32 0.34
C ALA A 280 4.77 33.43 0.51
N PRO A 281 4.20 33.61 1.72
CA PRO A 281 3.13 34.58 1.96
C PRO A 281 3.56 36.01 1.57
N SER A 282 2.69 36.70 0.84
CA SER A 282 2.88 38.10 0.46
C SER A 282 2.12 39.03 1.40
N LYS A 283 2.27 40.35 1.23
CA LYS A 283 1.47 41.34 1.96
C LYS A 283 -0.02 41.26 1.61
N ALA A 284 -0.35 40.76 0.43
CA ALA A 284 -1.72 40.69 -0.09
C ALA A 284 -2.33 39.29 0.09
N THR A 285 -1.52 38.24 -0.04
CA THR A 285 -1.96 36.84 -0.09
C THR A 285 -1.20 36.00 0.93
N ALA A 286 -1.88 35.59 1.99
CA ALA A 286 -1.27 34.82 3.08
C ALA A 286 -1.04 33.34 2.73
N ASP A 287 -1.80 32.79 1.78
CA ASP A 287 -1.73 31.39 1.33
C ASP A 287 -0.93 31.24 0.03
N LEU A 288 -0.04 32.18 -0.26
CA LEU A 288 0.77 32.17 -1.48
C LEU A 288 1.82 31.06 -1.42
N LEU A 289 1.87 30.23 -2.45
CA LEU A 289 2.81 29.13 -2.60
C LEU A 289 3.88 29.48 -3.62
N LYS A 290 5.11 29.05 -3.36
CA LYS A 290 6.18 28.98 -4.34
C LYS A 290 6.39 27.51 -4.71
N ILE A 291 6.17 27.20 -5.98
CA ILE A 291 6.32 25.88 -6.56
C ILE A 291 7.57 25.90 -7.43
N THR A 292 8.54 25.06 -7.13
CA THR A 292 9.72 24.84 -7.96
C THR A 292 9.50 23.59 -8.78
N MET A 293 9.60 23.74 -10.10
CA MET A 293 9.45 22.66 -11.07
C MET A 293 10.80 21.96 -11.31
N GLN A 294 10.78 20.73 -11.81
CA GLN A 294 11.98 19.94 -12.13
C GLN A 294 12.85 20.59 -13.21
N ASP A 295 12.23 21.36 -14.09
CA ASP A 295 12.89 22.12 -15.15
C ASP A 295 13.41 23.49 -14.69
N THR A 296 13.45 23.72 -13.37
CA THR A 296 13.94 24.93 -12.68
C THR A 296 13.04 26.16 -12.76
N ASP A 297 11.84 26.05 -13.35
CA ASP A 297 10.86 27.14 -13.30
C ASP A 297 10.33 27.33 -11.87
N GLU A 298 10.07 28.59 -11.50
CA GLU A 298 9.51 28.95 -10.20
C GLU A 298 8.14 29.60 -10.40
N ILE A 299 7.11 29.02 -9.81
CA ILE A 299 5.72 29.46 -9.96
C ILE A 299 5.22 29.98 -8.61
N LEU A 300 4.76 31.23 -8.56
CA LEU A 300 3.99 31.75 -7.42
C LEU A 300 2.50 31.57 -7.68
N VAL A 301 1.77 30.90 -6.78
CA VAL A 301 0.33 30.68 -6.94
C VAL A 301 -0.37 30.61 -5.59
N PRO A 302 -1.52 31.27 -5.40
CA PRO A 302 -2.31 31.13 -4.17
C PRO A 302 -2.83 29.70 -4.03
N LEU A 303 -2.72 29.10 -2.84
CA LEU A 303 -3.24 27.76 -2.54
C LEU A 303 -4.73 27.64 -2.91
N SER A 304 -5.52 28.66 -2.57
CA SER A 304 -6.96 28.74 -2.86
C SER A 304 -7.31 28.69 -4.36
N GLU A 305 -6.37 29.03 -5.24
CA GLU A 305 -6.57 29.07 -6.70
C GLU A 305 -5.68 28.08 -7.47
N LEU A 306 -4.94 27.23 -6.75
CA LEU A 306 -3.99 26.27 -7.29
C LEU A 306 -4.60 25.42 -8.42
N SER A 307 -5.75 24.81 -8.15
CA SER A 307 -6.49 23.95 -9.09
C SER A 307 -6.92 24.67 -10.36
N LYS A 308 -7.12 25.99 -10.30
CA LYS A 308 -7.57 26.80 -11.44
C LYS A 308 -6.40 27.30 -12.27
N LYS A 309 -5.33 27.77 -11.60
CA LYS A 309 -4.23 28.50 -12.23
C LYS A 309 -3.08 27.59 -12.68
N LEU A 310 -2.68 26.60 -11.87
CA LEU A 310 -1.55 25.75 -12.21
C LEU A 310 -1.72 24.96 -13.52
N PRO A 311 -2.92 24.49 -13.92
CA PRO A 311 -3.13 23.86 -15.23
C PRO A 311 -2.76 24.74 -16.44
N TYR A 312 -2.71 26.06 -16.29
CA TYR A 312 -2.27 26.95 -17.37
C TYR A 312 -0.76 26.86 -17.64
N TYR A 313 0.04 26.32 -16.71
CA TYR A 313 1.47 26.12 -16.89
C TYR A 313 1.79 25.36 -18.18
N SER A 314 1.07 24.27 -18.48
CA SER A 314 1.28 23.49 -19.70
C SER A 314 1.07 24.28 -21.00
N LYS A 315 0.33 25.40 -20.95
CA LYS A 315 0.10 26.28 -22.11
C LYS A 315 1.18 27.35 -22.26
N ILE A 316 1.79 27.74 -21.15
CA ILE A 316 2.81 28.80 -21.10
C ILE A 316 4.19 28.20 -21.34
N LYS A 317 4.46 27.01 -20.79
CA LYS A 317 5.77 26.36 -20.87
C LYS A 317 6.38 26.31 -22.27
N PRO A 318 5.64 25.96 -23.35
CA PRO A 318 6.22 25.92 -24.70
C PRO A 318 6.69 27.28 -25.23
N GLN A 319 6.29 28.38 -24.59
CA GLN A 319 6.66 29.75 -24.97
C GLN A 319 7.88 30.26 -24.18
N LEU A 320 8.31 29.52 -23.16
CA LEU A 320 9.46 29.86 -22.32
C LEU A 320 10.73 29.24 -22.93
N ALA A 321 11.66 30.09 -23.36
CA ALA A 321 12.94 29.66 -23.92
C ALA A 321 14.00 29.38 -22.83
N GLU A 322 13.81 29.95 -21.64
CA GLU A 322 14.75 29.91 -20.51
C GLU A 322 13.99 29.66 -19.20
N PRO A 323 14.68 29.19 -18.15
CA PRO A 323 14.10 29.09 -16.81
C PRO A 323 13.45 30.39 -16.38
N SER A 324 12.18 30.33 -16.03
CA SER A 324 11.35 31.51 -15.82
C SER A 324 10.67 31.51 -14.45
N PHE A 325 10.53 32.72 -13.93
CA PHE A 325 9.69 33.01 -12.78
C PHE A 325 8.29 33.38 -13.27
N ILE A 326 7.29 32.64 -12.82
CA ILE A 326 5.89 32.75 -13.26
C ILE A 326 5.04 33.16 -12.07
N ASP A 327 4.56 34.40 -12.10
CA ASP A 327 3.67 34.92 -11.07
C ASP A 327 2.20 34.68 -11.48
N MET A 328 1.53 33.85 -10.68
CA MET A 328 0.10 33.53 -10.79
C MET A 328 -0.74 34.14 -9.65
N GLU A 329 -0.26 35.14 -8.90
CA GLU A 329 -1.00 35.75 -7.78
C GLU A 329 -2.22 36.53 -8.27
N ALA A 330 -2.03 37.59 -9.07
CA ALA A 330 -3.11 38.44 -9.57
C ALA A 330 -3.44 38.24 -11.07
N GLY A 331 -2.52 37.68 -11.83
CA GLY A 331 -2.62 37.43 -13.27
C GLY A 331 -1.71 36.28 -13.64
N ILE A 332 -1.31 36.14 -14.90
CA ILE A 332 -0.24 35.21 -15.31
C ILE A 332 0.84 36.04 -15.97
N TYR A 333 1.96 36.22 -15.28
CA TYR A 333 3.12 36.94 -15.79
C TYR A 333 4.35 36.05 -15.73
N SER A 334 5.17 36.07 -16.77
CA SER A 334 6.42 35.32 -16.83
C SER A 334 7.59 36.28 -17.03
N THR A 335 8.63 36.13 -16.22
CA THR A 335 9.91 36.85 -16.34
C THR A 335 11.06 35.86 -16.33
N SER A 336 12.20 36.18 -16.95
CA SER A 336 13.40 35.33 -16.81
C SER A 336 13.80 35.24 -15.34
N LEU A 337 14.17 34.04 -14.88
CA LEU A 337 14.59 33.82 -13.50
C LEU A 337 15.86 34.63 -13.18
N ALA A 338 16.75 34.81 -14.16
CA ALA A 338 17.97 35.60 -14.00
C ALA A 338 17.67 37.09 -13.75
N ASP A 339 16.77 37.66 -14.56
CA ASP A 339 16.35 39.06 -14.42
C ASP A 339 15.65 39.29 -13.06
N LYS A 340 14.81 38.34 -12.64
CA LYS A 340 14.13 38.43 -11.34
C LYS A 340 15.11 38.41 -10.18
N ARG A 341 16.12 37.55 -10.24
CA ARG A 341 17.19 37.45 -9.22
C ARG A 341 18.01 38.73 -9.13
N LEU A 342 18.27 39.39 -10.27
CA LEU A 342 18.95 40.69 -10.31
C LEU A 342 18.09 41.78 -9.68
N GLU A 343 16.80 41.85 -10.02
CA GLU A 343 15.85 42.79 -9.44
C GLU A 343 15.78 42.63 -7.91
N GLU A 344 15.61 41.40 -7.42
CA GLU A 344 15.58 41.09 -5.98
C GLU A 344 16.88 41.46 -5.26
N ALA A 345 18.03 41.24 -5.90
CA ALA A 345 19.32 41.62 -5.34
C ALA A 345 19.48 43.15 -5.25
N GLU A 346 19.05 43.88 -6.28
CA GLU A 346 19.04 45.34 -6.26
C GLU A 346 18.08 45.89 -5.19
N GLU A 347 16.88 45.31 -5.05
CA GLU A 347 15.94 45.73 -4.03
C GLU A 347 16.47 45.50 -2.62
N LYS A 348 17.08 44.32 -2.37
CA LYS A 348 17.74 44.02 -1.09
C LYS A 348 18.86 45.01 -0.81
N ALA A 349 19.73 45.29 -1.79
CA ALA A 349 20.81 46.26 -1.63
C ALA A 349 20.28 47.68 -1.33
N LYS A 350 19.19 48.10 -1.99
CA LYS A 350 18.52 49.38 -1.72
C LYS A 350 17.90 49.43 -0.32
N GLN A 351 17.33 48.32 0.16
CA GLN A 351 16.77 48.23 1.51
C GLN A 351 17.85 48.25 2.60
N GLU A 352 18.93 47.49 2.42
CA GLU A 352 20.07 47.48 3.33
C GLU A 352 20.76 48.85 3.40
N ALA A 353 20.90 49.54 2.26
CA ALA A 353 21.43 50.90 2.22
C ALA A 353 20.54 51.88 3.01
N LYS A 354 19.21 51.80 2.85
CA LYS A 354 18.25 52.62 3.61
C LYS A 354 18.32 52.33 5.11
N GLU A 355 18.44 51.06 5.50
CA GLU A 355 18.55 50.68 6.92
C GLU A 355 19.87 51.17 7.54
N ALA A 356 20.98 51.04 6.80
CA ALA A 356 22.29 51.55 7.23
C ALA A 356 22.29 53.08 7.37
N GLU A 357 21.62 53.80 6.47
CA GLU A 357 21.47 55.26 6.58
C GLU A 357 20.61 55.65 7.80
N LYS A 358 19.52 54.92 8.06
CA LYS A 358 18.67 55.14 9.23
C LYS A 358 19.45 54.91 10.54
N LYS A 359 20.24 53.83 10.62
CA LYS A 359 21.12 53.55 11.78
C LYS A 359 22.14 54.66 12.00
N LYS A 360 22.79 55.17 10.93
CA LYS A 360 23.72 56.30 11.02
C LYS A 360 23.05 57.59 11.50
N GLN A 361 21.82 57.86 11.10
CA GLN A 361 21.08 59.04 11.57
C GLN A 361 20.65 58.89 13.04
N GLU A 362 20.27 57.69 13.48
CA GLU A 362 19.94 57.41 14.88
C GLU A 362 21.17 57.50 15.79
N GLU A 363 22.34 57.00 15.35
CA GLU A 363 23.61 57.14 16.07
C GLU A 363 24.02 58.61 16.22
N LYS A 364 23.96 59.41 15.14
CA LYS A 364 24.25 60.85 15.21
C LYS A 364 23.33 61.60 16.18
N LYS A 365 22.02 61.31 16.14
CA LYS A 365 21.06 61.91 17.08
C LYS A 365 21.31 61.48 18.53
N ALA A 366 21.79 60.25 18.76
CA ALA A 366 22.15 59.77 20.08
C ALA A 366 23.46 60.39 20.61
N GLU A 367 24.39 60.70 19.71
CA GLU A 367 25.64 61.40 20.03
C GLU A 367 25.40 62.88 20.35
N GLU A 368 24.56 63.56 19.56
CA GLU A 368 24.14 64.95 19.82
C GLU A 368 23.41 65.07 21.17
N LYS A 369 22.51 64.13 21.49
CA LYS A 369 21.82 64.07 22.80
C LYS A 369 22.71 63.76 24.01
N LYS A 370 23.95 63.28 23.79
CA LYS A 370 24.92 63.04 24.87
C LYS A 370 25.83 64.24 25.12
N GLN A 371 25.87 65.19 24.18
CA GLN A 371 26.69 66.41 24.28
C GLN A 371 25.91 67.62 24.80
N GLU A 372 24.57 67.53 24.85
CA GLU A 372 23.65 68.44 25.55
C GLU A 372 23.39 67.92 26.97
#